data_AF-A0A6V7L1P4-F1
#
_entry.id   AF-A0A6V7L1P4-F1
#
_cell.length_a   1.000
_cell.length_b   1.000
_cell.length_c   1.000
_cell.angle_alpha   90.00
_cell.angle_beta   90.00
_cell.angle_gamma   90.00
#
_symmetry.space_group_name_H-M   'P 1'
#
loop_
_entity.id
_entity.type
_entity.pdbx_description
1 polymer ?
#
loop_
_entity_poly.entity_id
_entity_poly.type
_entity_poly.pdbx_seq_one_letter_code
_entity_poly.pdbx_strand_id
1 'polypeptide(L)'
;TLTLYLLDVVSGAMIFSIVHKRVRGPVHVVHSENWIVYSYFNEKSRRTEISSLELYEGKVQSNTTVFSSLTTTRLPLVERSAFIFPASIESMVETITEKGITSKHIL
;
A
#
# COMPACT_ATOMS: atom_id res chain seq x y z
N THR A 1 -1.43 13.48 -12.39
CA THR A 1 -1.09 13.38 -10.95
C THR A 1 -1.75 12.13 -10.42
N LEU A 2 -1.13 11.44 -9.46
CA LEU A 2 -1.70 10.27 -8.79
C LEU A 2 -1.86 10.59 -7.30
N THR A 3 -3.05 10.37 -6.75
CA THR A 3 -3.29 10.47 -5.32
C THR A 3 -3.81 9.13 -4.80
N LEU A 4 -3.15 8.61 -3.78
CA LEU A 4 -3.57 7.39 -3.10
C LEU A 4 -4.13 7.78 -1.73
N TYR A 5 -5.33 7.28 -1.44
CA TYR A 5 -6.03 7.45 -0.17
C TYR A 5 -6.22 6.08 0.47
N LEU A 6 -5.77 5.93 1.70
CA LEU A 6 -6.09 4.77 2.53
C LEU A 6 -7.17 5.18 3.52
N LEU A 7 -8.34 4.57 3.38
CA LEU A 7 -9.53 4.88 4.16
C LEU A 7 -9.94 3.68 4.99
N ASP A 8 -10.37 3.93 6.23
CA ASP A 8 -11.16 2.94 6.95
C ASP A 8 -12.60 2.98 6.43
N VAL A 9 -13.04 1.85 5.88
CA VAL A 9 -14.35 1.74 5.23
C VAL A 9 -15.50 1.82 6.24
N VAL A 10 -15.25 1.48 7.50
CA VAL A 10 -16.29 1.48 8.55
C VAL A 10 -16.49 2.87 9.15
N SER A 11 -15.43 3.52 9.65
CA SER A 11 -15.54 4.86 10.23
C SER A 11 -15.52 5.99 9.20
N GLY A 12 -15.04 5.72 7.97
CA GLY A 12 -14.76 6.73 6.96
C GLY A 12 -13.48 7.53 7.23
N ALA A 13 -12.71 7.17 8.26
CA ALA A 13 -11.50 7.91 8.61
C ALA A 13 -10.41 7.79 7.54
N MET A 14 -9.77 8.92 7.24
CA MET A 14 -8.57 8.97 6.39
C MET A 14 -7.37 8.48 7.19
N ILE A 15 -6.88 7.29 6.89
CA ILE A 15 -5.74 6.68 7.58
C ILE A 15 -4.42 7.26 7.06
N PHE A 16 -4.30 7.35 5.74
CA PHE A 16 -3.10 7.85 5.09
C PHE A 16 -3.44 8.44 3.71
N SER A 17 -2.67 9.42 3.26
CA SER A 17 -2.74 9.90 1.89
C SER A 17 -1.38 10.30 1.35
N ILE A 18 -1.15 10.07 0.07
CA ILE A 18 0.08 10.45 -0.63
C ILE A 18 -0.23 10.93 -2.04
N VAL A 19 0.50 11.96 -2.48
CA VAL A 19 0.36 12.57 -3.80
C VAL A 19 1.66 12.47 -4.58
N HIS A 20 1.58 11.86 -5.77
CA HIS A 20 2.64 11.83 -6.76
C HIS A 20 2.34 12.80 -7.91
N LYS A 21 3.27 13.74 -8.12
CA LYS A 21 3.18 14.71 -9.22
C LYS A 21 3.85 14.14 -10.49
N ARG A 22 3.37 14.55 -11.67
CA ARG A 22 3.91 14.10 -12.98
C ARG A 22 3.89 12.58 -13.12
N VAL A 23 2.70 12.03 -12.97
CA VAL A 23 2.44 10.60 -13.08
C VAL A 23 1.45 10.38 -14.21
N ARG A 24 1.73 9.37 -15.02
CA ARG A 24 0.87 8.85 -16.09
C ARG A 24 0.48 7.41 -15.78
N GLY A 25 -0.73 7.04 -16.18
CA GLY A 25 -1.21 5.66 -16.09
C GLY A 25 -0.59 4.73 -17.17
N PRO A 26 -0.88 3.42 -17.09
CA PRO A 26 -1.77 2.80 -16.10
C PRO A 26 -1.16 2.76 -14.69
N VAL A 27 -2.02 2.63 -13.68
CA VAL A 27 -1.64 2.47 -12.27
C VAL A 27 -2.19 1.13 -11.81
N HIS A 28 -1.33 0.29 -11.25
CA HIS A 28 -1.73 -1.00 -10.68
C HIS A 28 -1.48 -0.97 -9.19
N VAL A 29 -2.40 -1.51 -8.40
CA VAL A 29 -2.34 -1.51 -6.94
C VAL A 29 -2.64 -2.91 -6.45
N VAL A 30 -1.80 -3.39 -5.56
CA VAL A 30 -1.98 -4.62 -4.79
C VAL A 30 -2.00 -4.21 -3.32
N HIS A 31 -3.06 -4.59 -2.61
CA HIS A 31 -3.20 -4.37 -1.18
C HIS A 31 -3.37 -5.73 -0.51
N SER A 32 -2.46 -6.08 0.39
CA SER A 32 -2.49 -7.35 1.12
C SER A 32 -2.10 -7.11 2.56
N GLU A 33 -2.90 -7.63 3.48
CA GLU A 33 -2.64 -7.61 4.93
C GLU A 33 -2.28 -6.21 5.44
N ASN A 34 -1.00 -5.96 5.73
CA ASN A 34 -0.49 -4.71 6.28
C ASN A 34 0.33 -3.88 5.28
N TRP A 35 0.35 -4.23 3.99
CA TRP A 35 1.16 -3.54 2.99
C TRP A 35 0.41 -3.29 1.69
N ILE A 36 0.83 -2.22 1.00
CA ILE A 36 0.30 -1.82 -0.30
C ILE A 36 1.48 -1.63 -1.23
N VAL A 37 1.42 -2.26 -2.39
CA VAL A 37 2.37 -2.03 -3.48
C VAL A 37 1.62 -1.47 -4.67
N TYR A 38 2.12 -0.40 -5.26
CA TYR A 38 1.52 0.17 -6.46
C TYR A 38 2.58 0.63 -7.44
N SER A 39 2.26 0.48 -8.72
CA SER A 39 3.10 0.91 -9.83
C SER A 39 2.53 2.12 -10.54
N TYR A 40 3.41 2.98 -11.05
CA TYR A 40 3.03 4.12 -11.86
C TYR A 40 4.18 4.56 -12.76
N PHE A 41 3.87 5.27 -13.86
CA PHE A 41 4.89 5.85 -14.73
C PHE A 41 5.19 7.29 -14.31
N ASN A 42 6.43 7.56 -13.89
CA ASN A 42 6.91 8.89 -13.51
C ASN A 42 7.35 9.67 -14.76
N GLU A 43 6.60 10.70 -15.14
CA GLU A 43 6.89 11.49 -16.34
C GLU A 43 8.11 12.39 -16.19
N LYS A 44 8.51 12.75 -14.97
CA LYS A 44 9.72 13.55 -14.73
C LYS A 44 10.97 12.75 -15.09
N SER A 45 11.05 11.53 -14.58
CA SER A 45 12.20 10.64 -14.74
C SER A 45 12.05 9.67 -15.92
N ARG A 46 10.89 9.67 -16.59
CA ARG A 46 10.54 8.82 -17.74
C ARG A 46 10.75 7.34 -17.47
N ARG A 47 10.32 6.86 -16.31
CA ARG A 47 10.50 5.46 -15.88
C ARG A 47 9.31 4.97 -15.07
N THR A 48 9.15 3.65 -15.05
CA THR A 48 8.20 2.97 -14.14
C THR A 48 8.79 2.94 -12.73
N GLU A 49 7.97 3.31 -11.76
CA GLU A 49 8.30 3.22 -10.34
C GLU A 49 7.30 2.29 -9.65
N ILE A 50 7.79 1.45 -8.75
CA ILE A 50 6.99 0.64 -7.84
C ILE A 50 7.21 1.22 -6.44
N SER A 51 6.13 1.63 -5.80
CA SER A 51 6.17 2.13 -4.42
C SER A 51 5.53 1.12 -3.48
N SER A 52 6.19 0.86 -2.35
CA SER A 52 5.66 0.09 -1.24
C SER A 52 5.25 1.02 -0.09
N LEU A 53 4.15 0.67 0.57
CA LEU A 53 3.70 1.23 1.83
C LEU A 53 3.53 0.06 2.81
N GLU A 54 4.08 0.20 4.00
CA GLU A 54 3.94 -0.79 5.07
C GLU A 54 3.35 -0.11 6.31
N LEU A 55 2.35 -0.75 6.91
CA LEU A 55 1.62 -0.23 8.05
C LEU A 55 2.06 -0.95 9.33
N TYR A 56 2.48 -0.15 10.31
CA TYR A 56 2.92 -0.63 11.61
C TYR A 56 2.17 0.08 12.74
N GLU A 57 1.81 -0.65 13.79
CA GLU A 57 1.16 -0.05 14.96
C GLU A 57 2.14 0.67 15.89
N GLY A 58 3.43 0.35 15.77
CA GLY A 58 4.50 0.82 16.64
C GLY A 58 4.91 -0.26 17.64
N LYS A 59 5.39 0.15 18.83
CA LYS A 59 5.95 -0.77 19.84
C LYS A 59 4.90 -1.44 20.74
N VAL A 60 3.69 -0.89 20.77
CA VAL A 60 2.63 -1.33 21.69
C VAL A 60 1.38 -1.64 20.90
N GLN A 61 0.89 -2.87 21.03
CA GLN A 61 -0.36 -3.31 20.42
C GLN A 61 -1.55 -2.78 21.22
N SER A 62 -2.52 -2.15 20.54
CA SER A 62 -3.67 -1.49 21.16
C SER A 62 -4.68 -2.50 21.69
N ASN A 63 -4.88 -3.62 21.00
CA ASN A 63 -5.71 -4.73 21.44
C ASN A 63 -5.21 -6.05 20.84
N THR A 64 -4.98 -7.06 21.68
CA THR A 64 -4.49 -8.39 21.29
C THR A 64 -5.61 -9.38 20.97
N THR A 65 -6.87 -9.03 21.28
CA THR A 65 -8.01 -9.96 21.21
C THR A 65 -8.95 -9.68 20.04
N VAL A 66 -9.38 -8.43 19.87
CA VAL A 66 -10.35 -8.05 18.83
C VAL A 66 -10.02 -6.68 18.27
N PHE A 67 -10.04 -6.57 16.94
CA PHE A 67 -9.93 -5.29 16.23
C PHE A 67 -11.32 -4.64 16.08
N SER A 68 -11.42 -3.32 16.29
CA SER A 68 -12.63 -2.54 15.99
C SER A 68 -12.28 -1.16 15.45
N SER A 69 -12.65 -0.93 14.19
CA SER A 69 -12.50 0.34 13.47
C SER A 69 -13.07 1.56 14.21
N LEU A 70 -14.12 1.38 15.02
CA LEU A 70 -14.76 2.49 15.75
C LEU A 70 -14.03 2.88 17.05
N THR A 71 -13.16 2.00 17.55
CA THR A 71 -12.40 2.20 18.79
C THR A 71 -10.92 2.49 18.54
N THR A 72 -10.49 2.40 17.28
CA THR A 72 -9.11 2.70 16.88
C THR A 72 -8.81 4.18 17.12
N THR A 73 -7.94 4.46 18.08
CA THR A 73 -7.56 5.83 18.45
C THR A 73 -6.22 6.26 17.84
N ARG A 74 -5.42 5.32 17.32
CA ARG A 74 -4.07 5.57 16.81
C ARG A 74 -4.00 5.25 15.33
N LEU A 75 -3.44 6.18 14.58
CA LEU A 75 -3.08 5.95 13.18
C LEU A 75 -1.80 5.10 13.10
N PRO A 76 -1.70 4.21 12.09
CA PRO A 76 -0.50 3.41 11.87
C PRO A 76 0.67 4.29 11.42
N LEU A 77 1.87 3.87 11.79
CA LEU A 77 3.11 4.34 11.20
C LEU A 77 3.22 3.76 9.78
N VAL A 78 3.38 4.64 8.79
CA VAL A 78 3.46 4.25 7.38
C VAL A 78 4.89 4.40 6.90
N GLU A 79 5.58 3.28 6.75
CA GLU A 79 6.90 3.22 6.10
C GLU A 79 6.70 3.14 4.60
N ARG A 80 7.56 3.84 3.84
CA ARG A 80 7.42 3.95 2.39
C ARG A 80 8.75 3.86 1.69
N SER A 81 8.79 3.10 0.60
CA SER A 81 9.96 3.02 -0.27
C SER A 81 9.52 3.02 -1.73
N ALA A 82 10.38 3.51 -2.61
CA ALA A 82 10.13 3.56 -4.05
C ALA A 82 11.31 2.95 -4.79
N PHE A 83 11.00 2.08 -5.75
CA PHE A 83 11.94 1.31 -6.54
C PHE A 83 11.72 1.59 -8.02
N ILE A 84 12.80 1.52 -8.81
CA ILE A 84 12.73 1.69 -10.26
C ILE A 84 12.49 0.31 -10.88
N PHE A 85 11.53 0.22 -11.80
CA PHE A 85 11.26 -0.99 -12.56
C PHE A 85 11.55 -0.74 -14.05
N PRO A 86 12.29 -1.64 -14.74
CA PRO A 86 12.79 -1.38 -16.09
C PRO A 86 11.75 -1.56 -17.21
N ALA A 87 10.56 -2.10 -16.91
CA ALA A 87 9.53 -2.41 -17.91
C ALA A 87 8.19 -1.72 -17.61
N SER A 88 7.26 -1.78 -18.57
CA SER A 88 5.85 -1.48 -18.33
C SER A 88 5.18 -2.65 -17.63
N ILE A 89 4.24 -2.35 -16.74
CA ILE A 89 3.44 -3.34 -16.02
C ILE A 89 2.02 -3.30 -16.60
N GLU A 90 1.46 -4.48 -16.90
CA GLU A 90 0.10 -4.62 -17.43
C GLU A 90 -0.90 -5.07 -16.36
N SER A 91 -0.44 -5.86 -15.39
CA SER A 91 -1.22 -6.36 -14.26
C SER A 91 -0.29 -6.64 -13.08
N MET A 92 -0.84 -6.64 -11.86
CA MET A 92 -0.14 -7.07 -10.65
C MET A 92 -1.11 -7.83 -9.77
N VAL A 93 -0.66 -8.94 -9.19
CA VAL A 93 -1.43 -9.69 -8.18
C VAL A 93 -0.48 -10.35 -7.18
N GLU A 94 -0.92 -10.50 -5.94
CA GLU A 94 -0.22 -11.24 -4.90
C GLU A 94 -0.52 -12.73 -4.96
N THR A 95 0.48 -13.54 -4.57
CA THR A 95 0.24 -14.96 -4.29
C THR A 95 -0.50 -15.14 -2.97
N ILE A 96 -1.50 -16.02 -2.94
CA ILE A 96 -2.28 -16.36 -1.74
C ILE A 96 -2.12 -17.84 -1.44
N THR A 97 -1.88 -18.18 -0.17
CA THR A 97 -1.90 -19.55 0.35
C THR A 97 -2.86 -19.66 1.53
N GLU A 98 -3.39 -20.86 1.76
CA GLU A 98 -4.47 -21.08 2.75
C GLU A 98 -4.11 -20.59 4.16
N LYS A 99 -2.85 -20.77 4.57
CA LYS A 99 -2.37 -20.39 5.91
C LYS A 99 -1.52 -19.11 5.92
N GLY A 100 -1.18 -18.54 4.77
CA GLY A 100 -0.34 -17.34 4.68
C GLY A 100 1.07 -17.47 5.26
N ILE A 101 1.59 -18.70 5.43
CA ILE A 101 2.91 -18.95 6.05
C ILE A 101 4.06 -18.73 5.05
N THR A 102 3.82 -19.05 3.78
CA THR A 102 4.83 -18.93 2.72
C THR A 102 5.08 -17.48 2.34
N SER A 103 6.29 -17.17 1.89
CA SER A 103 6.61 -15.86 1.31
C SER A 103 5.60 -15.47 0.22
N LYS A 104 5.07 -14.26 0.30
CA LYS A 104 4.22 -13.69 -0.75
C LYS A 104 5.09 -13.14 -1.86
N HIS A 105 4.71 -13.42 -3.10
CA HIS A 105 5.30 -12.83 -4.28
C HIS A 105 4.25 -11.97 -5.01
N ILE A 106 4.72 -10.96 -5.71
CA ILE A 106 3.93 -10.20 -6.69
C ILE A 106 4.17 -10.82 -8.06
N LEU A 107 3.09 -11.20 -8.74
CA LEU A 107 3.05 -11.71 -10.11
C LEU A 107 2.73 -10.58 -11.09
#